data_AF-A0A3D2IFW1-F1
#
_entry.id   AF-A0A3D2IFW1-F1
#
_cell.length_a   1.000
_cell.length_b   1.000
_cell.length_c   1.000
_cell.angle_alpha   90.00
_cell.angle_beta   90.00
_cell.angle_gamma   90.00
#
_symmetry.space_group_name_H-M   'P 1'
#
loop_
_entity.id
_entity.type
_entity.pdbx_description
1 polymer ?
#
loop_
_entity_poly.entity_id
_entity_poly.type
_entity_poly.pdbx_seq_one_letter_code
_entity_poly.pdbx_strand_id
1 'polypeptide(L)'
;MIVAVDAAGGDHYPKAPVEGALLAVKEDPNLSVLLLGPEEMIKKALEGKEYDKARILIQDAPQIIGMEESPASAVKGKQQSSIVIGMGLHKAGKC
;
A
#
# COMPACT_ATOMS: atom_id res chain seq x y z
N MET A 1 -0.73 6.17 -15.09
CA MET A 1 -0.82 6.90 -13.80
C MET A 1 -0.55 5.90 -12.68
N ILE A 2 0.20 6.25 -11.64
CA ILE A 2 0.44 5.38 -10.48
C ILE A 2 -0.30 5.95 -9.28
N VAL A 3 -1.01 5.13 -8.52
CA VAL A 3 -1.65 5.52 -7.27
C VAL A 3 -1.06 4.71 -6.13
N ALA A 4 -0.50 5.40 -5.13
CA ALA A 4 -0.07 4.78 -3.89
C ALA A 4 -1.27 4.43 -3.02
N VAL A 5 -1.33 3.19 -2.53
CA VAL A 5 -2.38 2.67 -1.67
C VAL A 5 -1.77 2.13 -0.40
N ASP A 6 -2.21 2.65 0.75
CA ASP A 6 -1.88 2.10 2.06
C ASP A 6 -2.56 0.73 2.24
N ALA A 7 -1.78 -0.33 2.12
CA ALA A 7 -2.23 -1.70 2.31
C ALA A 7 -2.17 -2.15 3.78
N ALA A 8 -1.70 -1.30 4.69
CA ALA A 8 -1.71 -1.54 6.13
C ALA A 8 -2.84 -0.79 6.86
N GLY A 9 -3.68 -0.06 6.12
CA GLY A 9 -4.76 0.78 6.66
C GLY A 9 -6.15 0.14 6.62
N GLY A 10 -6.96 0.44 7.64
CA GLY A 10 -8.37 0.06 7.76
C GLY A 10 -8.59 -1.33 8.36
N ASP A 11 -9.75 -1.60 8.97
CA ASP A 11 -9.99 -2.79 9.82
C ASP A 11 -9.77 -4.16 9.16
N HIS A 12 -9.78 -4.21 7.83
CA HIS A 12 -9.66 -5.43 7.02
C HIS A 12 -8.36 -5.49 6.20
N TYR A 13 -7.33 -4.76 6.64
CA TYR A 13 -6.02 -4.80 6.00
C TYR A 13 -5.33 -6.17 6.18
N PRO A 14 -4.48 -6.59 5.24
CA PRO A 14 -4.25 -6.01 3.91
C PRO A 14 -5.29 -6.41 2.86
N LYS A 15 -6.26 -7.27 3.21
CA LYS A 15 -7.17 -7.92 2.25
C LYS A 15 -8.01 -6.91 1.46
N ALA A 16 -8.72 -6.01 2.13
CA ALA A 16 -9.62 -5.08 1.47
C ALA A 16 -8.90 -4.08 0.55
N PRO A 17 -7.80 -3.41 0.98
CA PRO A 17 -7.01 -2.55 0.09
C PRO A 17 -6.48 -3.29 -1.15
N VAL A 18 -5.98 -4.53 -0.96
CA VAL A 18 -5.47 -5.35 -2.06
C VAL A 18 -6.59 -5.69 -3.05
N GLU A 19 -7.76 -6.12 -2.58
CA GLU A 19 -8.89 -6.44 -3.45
C GLU A 19 -9.39 -5.22 -4.22
N GLY A 20 -9.49 -4.07 -3.57
CA GLY A 20 -9.84 -2.81 -4.22
C GLY A 20 -8.84 -2.41 -5.31
N ALA A 21 -7.53 -2.54 -5.05
CA ALA A 21 -6.49 -2.28 -6.03
C ALA A 21 -6.59 -3.19 -7.27
N LEU A 22 -6.86 -4.49 -7.06
CA LEU A 22 -7.04 -5.43 -8.15
C LEU A 22 -8.26 -5.11 -9.01
N LEU A 23 -9.37 -4.68 -8.39
CA LEU A 23 -10.57 -4.26 -9.11
C LEU A 23 -10.31 -2.97 -9.90
N ALA A 24 -9.71 -1.96 -9.28
CA ALA A 24 -9.44 -0.67 -9.92
C ALA A 24 -8.54 -0.81 -11.17
N VAL A 25 -7.48 -1.61 -11.09
CA VAL A 25 -6.56 -1.87 -12.22
C VAL A 25 -7.22 -2.71 -13.33
N LYS A 26 -8.28 -3.47 -13.02
CA LYS A 26 -9.08 -4.14 -14.06
C LYS A 26 -10.00 -3.16 -14.80
N GLU A 27 -10.51 -2.14 -14.12
CA GLU A 27 -11.42 -1.14 -14.70
C GLU A 27 -10.70 -0.08 -15.54
N ASP A 28 -9.49 0.34 -15.15
CA ASP A 28 -8.69 1.30 -15.89
C ASP A 28 -7.35 0.69 -16.40
N PRO A 29 -7.20 0.50 -17.72
CA PRO A 29 -5.95 0.00 -18.32
C PRO A 29 -4.73 0.90 -18.07
N ASN A 30 -4.93 2.20 -17.85
CA ASN A 30 -3.87 3.19 -17.66
C ASN A 30 -3.49 3.39 -16.19
N LEU A 31 -4.20 2.72 -15.27
CA LEU A 31 -3.94 2.74 -13.85
C LEU A 31 -2.93 1.66 -13.48
N SER A 32 -1.98 2.06 -12.63
CA SER A 32 -1.13 1.16 -11.86
C SER A 32 -1.27 1.52 -10.39
N VAL A 33 -1.22 0.53 -9.51
CA VAL A 33 -1.33 0.72 -8.07
C VAL A 33 -0.02 0.27 -7.42
N LEU A 34 0.50 1.11 -6.52
CA LEU A 34 1.61 0.78 -5.64
C LEU A 34 1.06 0.49 -4.24
N LEU A 35 1.03 -0.79 -3.86
CA LEU A 35 0.61 -1.24 -2.53
C LEU A 35 1.77 -1.04 -1.54
N LEU A 36 1.53 -0.24 -0.51
CA LEU A 36 2.51 0.03 0.56
C LEU A 36 2.11 -0.66 1.86
N GLY A 37 3.03 -1.42 2.44
CA GLY A 37 2.83 -2.11 3.70
C GLY A 37 3.83 -3.25 3.85
N PRO A 38 3.74 -4.06 4.92
CA PRO A 38 4.65 -5.18 5.10
C PRO A 38 4.52 -6.18 3.94
N GLU A 39 5.60 -6.33 3.17
CA GLU A 39 5.59 -7.02 1.86
C GLU A 39 5.02 -8.44 1.94
N GLU A 40 5.39 -9.19 2.97
CA GLU A 40 4.94 -10.56 3.16
C GLU A 40 3.43 -10.67 3.42
N MET A 41 2.83 -9.69 4.11
CA MET A 41 1.38 -9.65 4.30
C MET A 41 0.66 -9.36 2.98
N ILE A 42 1.20 -8.46 2.16
CA ILE A 42 0.64 -8.13 0.85
C ILE A 42 0.76 -9.32 -0.09
N LYS A 43 1.92 -9.97 -0.18
CA LYS A 43 2.14 -11.18 -0.98
C LYS A 43 1.16 -12.28 -0.62
N LYS A 44 0.94 -12.51 0.69
CA LYS A 44 -0.04 -13.49 1.17
C LYS A 44 -1.46 -13.15 0.76
N ALA A 45 -1.85 -11.87 0.76
CA ALA A 45 -3.17 -11.44 0.30
C ALA A 45 -3.36 -11.54 -1.23
N LEU A 46 -2.26 -11.56 -1.98
CA LEU A 46 -2.21 -11.76 -3.44
C LEU A 46 -2.10 -13.24 -3.84
N GLU A 47 -1.84 -14.14 -2.90
CA GLU A 47 -1.67 -15.57 -3.17
C GLU A 47 -2.94 -16.17 -3.78
N GLY A 48 -2.77 -16.94 -4.86
CA GLY A 48 -3.89 -17.54 -5.60
C GLY A 48 -4.73 -16.56 -6.44
N LYS A 49 -4.38 -15.27 -6.47
CA LYS A 49 -5.06 -14.26 -7.30
C LYS A 49 -4.30 -14.03 -8.60
N GLU A 50 -5.03 -13.91 -9.71
CA GLU A 50 -4.47 -13.46 -10.99
C GLU A 50 -4.48 -11.93 -11.06
N TYR A 51 -3.33 -11.35 -11.36
CA TYR A 51 -3.15 -9.92 -11.52
C TYR A 51 -1.94 -9.60 -12.39
N ASP A 52 -1.94 -8.40 -12.96
CA ASP A 52 -0.83 -7.90 -13.76
C ASP A 52 0.29 -7.36 -12.85
N LYS A 53 1.39 -8.10 -12.76
CA LYS A 53 2.57 -7.75 -11.94
C LYS A 53 3.28 -6.47 -12.41
N ALA A 54 3.03 -6.02 -13.64
CA ALA A 54 3.55 -4.74 -14.13
C ALA A 54 2.71 -3.55 -13.65
N ARG A 55 1.46 -3.77 -13.22
CA ARG A 55 0.53 -2.71 -12.80
C ARG A 55 0.16 -2.77 -11.32
N ILE A 56 0.33 -3.92 -10.66
CA ILE A 56 0.24 -4.06 -9.20
C ILE A 56 1.65 -4.19 -8.66
N LEU A 57 2.18 -3.08 -8.17
CA LEU A 57 3.52 -2.95 -7.61
C LEU A 57 3.44 -3.04 -6.09
N ILE A 58 4.49 -3.53 -5.46
CA ILE A 58 4.60 -3.64 -4.00
C ILE A 58 5.80 -2.82 -3.54
N GLN A 59 5.58 -1.94 -2.57
CA GLN A 59 6.64 -1.24 -1.86
C GLN A 59 6.62 -1.70 -0.40
N ASP A 60 7.70 -2.35 0.03
CA ASP A 60 7.82 -2.77 1.42
C ASP A 60 7.82 -1.55 2.35
N ALA A 61 6.97 -1.63 3.36
CA ALA A 61 6.84 -0.68 4.46
C ALA A 61 6.52 -1.47 5.74
N PRO A 62 7.54 -2.00 6.44
CA PRO A 62 7.37 -3.01 7.48
C PRO A 62 6.73 -2.49 8.78
N GLN A 63 6.64 -1.17 8.99
CA GLN A 63 6.06 -0.60 10.21
C GLN A 63 4.58 -0.28 10.04
N ILE A 64 3.76 -0.71 10.99
CA ILE A 64 2.32 -0.41 11.03
C ILE A 64 2.07 0.66 12.08
N ILE A 65 1.32 1.71 11.75
CA ILE A 65 0.82 2.69 12.72
C ILE A 65 -0.46 2.12 13.34
N GLY A 66 -0.46 1.89 14.64
CA GLY A 66 -1.59 1.37 15.39
C GLY A 66 -2.60 2.46 15.78
N MET A 67 -3.83 2.04 16.07
CA MET A 67 -4.96 2.94 16.38
C MET A 67 -4.77 3.74 17.67
N GLU A 68 -3.99 3.22 18.62
CA GLU A 68 -3.74 3.84 19.93
C GLU A 68 -2.60 4.86 19.90
N GLU A 69 -1.93 5.03 18.76
CA GLU A 69 -0.78 5.92 18.65
C GLU A 69 -1.21 7.35 18.31
N SER A 70 -0.59 8.33 18.98
CA SER A 70 -0.73 9.71 18.57
C SER A 70 -0.22 9.89 17.13
N PRO A 71 -1.00 10.51 16.22
CA PRO A 71 -0.60 10.66 14.82
C PRO A 71 0.75 11.35 14.64
N ALA A 72 1.03 12.40 15.42
CA ALA A 72 2.28 13.14 15.34
C ALA A 72 3.49 12.30 15.79
N SER A 73 3.32 11.50 16.83
CA SER A 73 4.37 10.59 17.33
C SER A 73 4.59 9.43 16.36
N ALA A 74 3.51 8.86 15.81
CA ALA A 74 3.58 7.76 14.86
C ALA A 74 4.33 8.15 13.59
N VAL A 75 3.97 9.28 12.96
CA VAL A 75 4.63 9.77 11.73
C VAL A 75 6.11 10.09 11.98
N LYS A 76 6.47 10.60 13.16
CA LYS A 76 7.88 10.87 13.52
C LYS A 76 8.66 9.60 13.84
N GLY A 77 8.06 8.66 14.58
CA GLY A 77 8.72 7.45 15.06
C GLY A 77 8.76 6.30 14.06
N LYS A 78 7.78 6.21 13.15
CA LYS A 78 7.62 5.11 12.19
C LYS A 78 7.92 5.54 10.77
N GLN A 79 9.19 5.88 10.53
CA GLN A 79 9.67 6.35 9.22
C GLN A 79 9.52 5.29 8.12
N GLN A 80 9.41 4.01 8.47
CA GLN A 80 9.17 2.90 7.53
C GLN A 80 7.70 2.43 7.52
N SER A 81 6.76 3.31 7.87
CA SER A 81 5.33 3.05 7.70
C SER A 81 4.84 3.33 6.29
N SER A 82 3.76 2.68 5.89
CA SER A 82 3.13 2.84 4.56
C SER A 82 2.81 4.30 4.26
N ILE A 83 2.28 5.04 5.24
CA ILE A 83 1.97 6.47 5.13
C ILE A 83 3.23 7.30 4.88
N VAL A 84 4.29 7.12 5.70
CA VAL A 84 5.51 7.95 5.58
C VAL A 84 6.26 7.66 4.29
N ILE A 85 6.45 6.38 3.94
CA ILE A 85 7.09 5.99 2.68
C ILE A 85 6.25 6.47 1.50
N GLY A 86 4.94 6.27 1.52
CA GLY A 86 4.03 6.69 0.45
C GLY A 86 4.08 8.19 0.19
N MET A 87 4.04 9.01 1.24
CA MET A 87 4.21 10.46 1.11
C MET A 87 5.59 10.84 0.56
N GLY A 88 6.65 10.16 0.98
CA GLY A 88 8.00 10.37 0.47
C GLY A 88 8.12 10.06 -1.03
N LEU A 89 7.51 8.97 -1.49
CA LEU A 89 7.46 8.59 -2.90
C LEU A 89 6.64 9.58 -3.74
N HIS A 90 5.51 10.05 -3.22
CA HIS A 90 4.70 11.05 -3.88
C HIS A 90 5.46 12.37 -4.06
N LYS A 91 6.12 12.84 -2.99
CA LYS A 91 7.00 14.02 -3.05
C LYS A 91 8.12 13.87 -4.07
N ALA A 92 8.61 12.65 -4.29
CA ALA A 92 9.66 12.35 -5.27
C ALA A 92 9.13 12.11 -6.70
N GLY A 93 7.82 12.25 -6.95
CA GLY A 93 7.21 12.01 -8.25
C GLY A 93 7.21 10.54 -8.69
N LYS A 94 7.28 9.61 -7.73
CA LYS A 94 7.29 8.16 -7.99
C LYS A 94 5.89 7.53 -7.93
N CYS A 95 4.89 8.29 -7.47
CA CYS A 95 3.47 7.99 -7.51
C CYS A 95 2.66 9.28 -7.42
#